data_AF-A0A7S0L7K8-F1
#
_entry.id   AF-A0A7S0L7K8-F1
#
_cell.length_a   1.000
_cell.length_b   1.000
_cell.length_c   1.000
_cell.angle_alpha   90.00
_cell.angle_beta   90.00
_cell.angle_gamma   90.00
#
_symmetry.space_group_name_H-M   'P 1'
#
loop_
_entity.id
_entity.type
_entity.pdbx_description
1 polymer ?
#
loop_
_entity_poly.entity_id
_entity_poly.type
_entity_poly.pdbx_seq_one_letter_code
_entity_poly.pdbx_strand_id
1 'polypeptide(L)'
;MPAKKKEATPAAPVAKETGVKTEKKKPVVAKSKASKPAEKALKAAKAVKKGIQKKPTRKIRTKIHFYRPKTLKLARKPKYPRRSVPKTNKLDQYQILKYPLTTESAMKKIEE
;
A
#
# COMPACT_ATOMS: atom_id res chain seq x y z
N MET A 1 3.66 -22.85 18.57
CA MET A 1 4.43 -23.85 17.78
C MET A 1 3.63 -24.14 16.51
N PRO A 2 4.23 -24.29 15.30
CA PRO A 2 5.56 -23.93 14.81
C PRO A 2 5.50 -22.98 13.58
N ALA A 3 6.58 -22.20 13.38
CA ALA A 3 6.81 -21.45 12.15
C ALA A 3 7.34 -22.40 11.06
N LYS A 4 6.80 -22.30 9.83
CA LYS A 4 7.32 -23.01 8.66
C LYS A 4 8.09 -22.04 7.76
N LYS A 5 9.37 -22.36 7.61
CA LYS A 5 10.40 -21.75 6.75
C LYS A 5 9.97 -21.62 5.28
N LYS A 6 10.55 -20.66 4.58
CA LYS A 6 11.07 -20.86 3.21
C LYS A 6 12.30 -20.01 2.95
N GLU A 7 13.34 -20.69 2.47
CA GLU A 7 14.69 -20.25 2.14
C GLU A 7 14.74 -19.48 0.80
N ALA A 8 15.78 -18.66 0.62
CA ALA A 8 16.36 -18.38 -0.69
C ALA A 8 17.83 -17.96 -0.54
N THR A 9 18.68 -18.63 -1.32
CA THR A 9 20.13 -18.48 -1.49
C THR A 9 20.49 -17.25 -2.35
N PRO A 10 21.70 -16.66 -2.21
CA PRO A 10 22.26 -15.81 -3.27
C PRO A 10 23.52 -16.42 -3.90
N ALA A 11 23.48 -16.56 -5.22
CA ALA A 11 24.61 -16.86 -6.10
C ALA A 11 25.46 -15.58 -6.36
N ALA A 12 26.78 -15.76 -6.45
CA ALA A 12 27.75 -14.75 -6.87
C ALA A 12 27.69 -14.51 -8.40
N PRO A 13 28.24 -13.38 -8.93
CA PRO A 13 29.60 -13.47 -9.45
C PRO A 13 30.48 -12.19 -9.38
N VAL A 14 31.73 -12.41 -8.97
CA VAL A 14 33.02 -12.03 -9.61
C VAL A 14 33.18 -10.61 -10.18
N ALA A 15 34.02 -9.81 -9.50
CA ALA A 15 34.69 -8.63 -10.05
C ALA A 15 35.94 -9.04 -10.86
N LYS A 16 36.11 -8.45 -12.05
CA LYS A 16 37.34 -8.49 -12.85
C LYS A 16 38.32 -7.42 -12.35
N GLU A 17 39.54 -7.83 -12.07
CA GLU A 17 40.72 -6.97 -11.86
C GLU A 17 41.25 -6.45 -13.20
N THR A 18 41.67 -5.17 -13.24
CA THR A 18 42.71 -4.70 -14.17
C THR A 18 43.50 -3.53 -13.56
N GLY A 19 44.84 -3.69 -13.55
CA GLY A 19 45.74 -2.61 -13.97
C GLY A 19 46.49 -1.82 -12.89
N VAL A 20 47.59 -2.39 -12.40
CA VAL A 20 48.71 -1.68 -11.75
C VAL A 20 49.50 -0.88 -12.80
N LYS A 21 49.76 0.41 -12.55
CA LYS A 21 50.92 1.16 -13.08
C LYS A 21 51.55 2.03 -11.98
N THR A 22 52.77 1.64 -11.62
CA THR A 22 53.89 2.39 -11.00
C THR A 22 54.17 3.70 -11.78
N GLU A 23 54.79 4.78 -11.32
CA GLU A 23 55.44 5.28 -10.09
C GLU A 23 55.76 6.77 -10.37
N LYS A 24 55.69 7.68 -9.38
CA LYS A 24 56.73 8.72 -9.10
C LYS A 24 56.30 9.74 -8.02
N LYS A 25 57.12 9.78 -6.97
CA LYS A 25 57.53 10.91 -6.10
C LYS A 25 56.50 11.55 -5.13
N LYS A 26 56.72 11.28 -3.84
CA LYS A 26 56.22 12.03 -2.65
C LYS A 26 56.87 13.43 -2.56
N PRO A 27 56.23 14.37 -1.86
CA PRO A 27 56.65 14.66 -0.48
C PRO A 27 55.44 14.56 0.46
N VAL A 28 55.37 13.54 1.30
CA VAL A 28 55.61 13.67 2.76
C VAL A 28 54.98 14.94 3.35
N VAL A 29 53.66 14.91 3.52
CA VAL A 29 53.01 15.64 4.60
C VAL A 29 52.40 14.61 5.53
N ALA A 30 52.85 14.68 6.78
CA ALA A 30 52.55 13.81 7.89
C ALA A 30 51.10 13.29 7.89
N LYS A 31 50.94 11.96 7.79
CA LYS A 31 49.77 11.26 8.30
C LYS A 31 49.86 11.30 9.83
N SER A 32 49.61 12.46 10.44
CA SER A 32 49.26 12.51 11.84
C SER A 32 47.88 11.87 11.97
N LYS A 33 47.75 10.93 12.90
CA LYS A 33 46.50 10.26 13.26
C LYS A 33 45.43 11.32 13.40
N ALA A 34 44.52 11.41 12.43
CA ALA A 34 43.47 12.40 12.44
C ALA A 34 42.65 12.14 13.70
N SER A 35 42.83 13.01 14.69
CA SER A 35 42.02 12.98 15.89
C SER A 35 40.56 13.06 15.41
N LYS A 36 39.66 12.31 16.04
CA LYS A 36 38.21 12.34 15.78
C LYS A 36 37.66 13.76 15.51
N PRO A 37 38.15 14.87 16.14
CA PRO A 37 37.76 16.23 15.75
C PRO A 37 38.21 16.69 14.36
N ALA A 38 39.41 16.35 13.89
CA ALA A 38 39.90 16.76 12.56
C ALA A 38 39.07 16.10 11.44
N GLU A 39 38.69 14.83 11.59
CA GLU A 39 37.79 14.18 10.65
C GLU A 39 36.38 14.77 10.67
N LYS A 40 35.88 15.14 11.85
CA LYS A 40 34.58 15.84 11.98
C LYS A 40 34.63 17.22 11.33
N ALA A 41 35.71 17.97 11.50
CA ALA A 41 35.90 19.27 10.85
C ALA A 41 35.97 19.13 9.33
N LEU A 42 36.69 18.14 8.81
CA LEU A 42 36.74 17.87 7.37
C LEU A 42 35.38 17.38 6.81
N LYS A 43 34.63 16.59 7.57
CA LYS A 43 33.25 16.17 7.21
C LYS A 43 32.29 17.36 7.21
N ALA A 44 32.38 18.23 8.22
CA ALA A 44 31.60 19.47 8.30
C ALA A 44 31.93 20.41 7.14
N ALA A 45 33.22 20.65 6.86
CA ALA A 45 33.65 21.46 5.72
C ALA A 45 33.17 20.88 4.38
N LYS A 46 33.21 19.55 4.21
CA LYS A 46 32.66 18.87 3.02
C LYS A 46 31.13 18.98 2.94
N ALA A 47 30.41 18.91 4.06
CA ALA A 47 28.96 19.05 4.11
C ALA A 47 28.52 20.48 3.79
N VAL A 48 29.23 21.49 4.31
CA VAL A 48 28.98 22.91 4.02
C VAL A 48 29.29 23.22 2.55
N LYS A 49 30.43 22.75 2.03
CA LYS A 49 30.79 22.94 0.61
C LYS A 49 29.82 22.27 -0.37
N LYS A 50 29.31 21.08 -0.03
CA LYS A 50 28.31 20.38 -0.86
C LYS A 50 26.92 20.99 -0.73
N GLY A 51 26.65 21.71 0.36
CA GLY A 51 25.33 22.27 0.67
C GLY A 51 24.24 21.20 0.80
N ILE A 52 23.01 21.64 1.05
CA ILE A 52 21.83 20.77 1.01
C ILE A 52 21.40 20.65 -0.46
N GLN A 53 22.16 19.89 -1.26
CA GLN A 53 21.74 19.44 -2.60
C GLN A 53 20.65 18.36 -2.48
N LYS A 54 19.56 18.67 -1.79
CA LYS A 54 18.36 17.84 -1.83
C LYS A 54 17.64 18.20 -3.12
N LYS A 55 17.73 17.34 -4.13
CA LYS A 55 16.74 17.35 -5.21
C LYS A 55 15.38 17.18 -4.53
N PRO A 56 14.47 18.17 -4.56
CA PRO A 56 13.16 17.98 -3.96
C PRO A 56 12.48 16.87 -4.75
N THR A 57 12.31 15.70 -4.13
CA THR A 57 11.57 14.60 -4.73
C THR A 57 10.10 14.99 -4.74
N ARG A 58 9.68 15.70 -5.79
CA ARG A 58 8.29 16.05 -6.02
C ARG A 58 7.55 14.80 -6.51
N LYS A 59 6.30 14.64 -6.09
CA LYS A 59 5.43 13.60 -6.66
C LYS A 59 5.13 13.99 -8.11
N ILE A 60 5.66 13.23 -9.05
CA ILE A 60 5.39 13.43 -10.48
C ILE A 60 3.93 13.06 -10.75
N ARG A 61 3.15 14.01 -11.27
CA ARG A 61 1.78 13.78 -11.73
C ARG A 61 1.82 13.67 -13.24
N THR A 62 1.45 12.52 -13.78
CA THR A 62 1.47 12.24 -15.23
C THR A 62 0.25 12.79 -15.96
N LYS A 63 -0.82 13.15 -15.23
CA LYS A 63 -2.04 13.73 -15.79
C LYS A 63 -2.06 15.24 -15.58
N ILE A 64 -2.64 15.97 -16.54
CA ILE A 64 -2.79 17.43 -16.49
C ILE A 64 -3.83 17.84 -15.43
N HIS A 65 -4.88 17.04 -15.28
CA HIS A 65 -5.93 17.30 -14.30
C HIS A 65 -5.55 16.81 -12.90
N PHE A 66 -5.88 17.63 -11.91
CA PHE A 66 -5.83 17.21 -10.52
C PHE A 66 -7.10 16.42 -10.16
N TYR A 67 -6.93 15.17 -9.74
CA TYR A 67 -8.02 14.32 -9.27
C TYR A 67 -8.06 14.30 -7.76
N ARG A 68 -9.27 14.31 -7.21
CA ARG A 68 -9.46 14.10 -5.78
C ARG A 68 -8.85 12.75 -5.38
N PRO A 69 -7.94 12.69 -4.39
CA PRO A 69 -7.41 11.42 -3.92
C PRO A 69 -8.55 10.55 -3.38
N LYS A 70 -8.45 9.24 -3.57
CA LYS A 70 -9.39 8.30 -2.99
C LYS A 70 -9.21 8.34 -1.48
N THR A 71 -10.22 8.85 -0.81
CA THR A 71 -10.28 8.90 0.65
C THR A 71 -11.05 7.70 1.18
N LEU A 72 -10.76 7.33 2.42
CA LEU A 72 -11.54 6.33 3.14
C LEU A 72 -12.98 6.85 3.28
N LYS A 73 -13.96 6.03 2.87
CA LYS A 73 -15.39 6.26 3.12
C LYS A 73 -15.89 5.25 4.14
N LEU A 74 -16.11 5.68 5.38
CA LEU A 74 -16.64 4.81 6.42
C LEU A 74 -18.11 4.48 6.13
N ALA A 75 -18.51 3.24 6.41
CA ALA A 75 -19.92 2.88 6.46
C ALA A 75 -20.64 3.70 7.54
N ARG A 76 -21.91 4.02 7.32
CA ARG A 76 -22.72 4.74 8.30
C ARG A 76 -22.89 3.87 9.56
N LYS A 77 -22.52 4.41 10.72
CA LYS A 77 -22.77 3.83 12.05
C LYS A 77 -23.76 4.72 12.80
N PRO A 78 -25.08 4.50 12.67
CA PRO A 78 -26.07 5.35 13.35
C PRO A 78 -26.00 5.13 14.86
N LYS A 79 -26.10 6.23 15.63
CA LYS A 79 -26.08 6.17 17.11
C LYS A 79 -27.40 5.66 17.70
N TYR A 80 -28.49 5.80 16.94
CA TYR A 80 -29.84 5.40 17.34
C TYR A 80 -30.57 4.81 16.13
N PRO A 81 -31.51 3.87 16.35
CA PRO A 81 -32.32 3.34 15.26
C PRO A 81 -33.29 4.42 14.75
N ARG A 82 -33.50 4.49 13.43
CA ARG A 82 -34.44 5.47 12.83
C ARG A 82 -35.91 5.15 13.11
N ARG A 83 -36.21 3.89 13.43
CA ARG A 83 -37.53 3.38 13.81
C ARG A 83 -37.34 2.44 14.99
N SER A 84 -38.29 2.45 15.92
CA SER A 84 -38.24 1.59 17.10
C SER A 84 -38.35 0.11 16.74
N VAL A 85 -39.20 -0.23 15.77
CA VAL A 85 -39.47 -1.62 15.36
C VAL A 85 -39.22 -1.79 13.85
N PRO A 86 -38.53 -2.87 13.41
CA PRO A 86 -38.41 -3.18 12.00
C PRO A 86 -39.78 -3.56 11.40
N LYS A 87 -40.03 -3.15 10.16
CA LYS A 87 -41.24 -3.56 9.46
C LYS A 87 -41.13 -5.04 9.09
N THR A 88 -42.11 -5.83 9.51
CA THR A 88 -42.25 -7.22 9.07
C THR A 88 -42.88 -7.30 7.69
N ASN A 89 -42.58 -8.36 6.95
CA ASN A 89 -43.25 -8.65 5.69
C ASN A 89 -44.71 -9.01 6.01
N LYS A 90 -45.64 -8.38 5.29
CA LYS A 90 -47.08 -8.64 5.46
C LYS A 90 -47.60 -9.82 4.64
N LEU A 91 -46.82 -10.26 3.64
CA LEU A 91 -47.15 -11.40 2.79
C LEU A 91 -46.88 -12.70 3.54
N ASP A 92 -47.86 -13.15 4.33
CA ASP A 92 -47.86 -14.46 4.99
C ASP A 92 -48.46 -15.55 4.09
N GLN A 93 -48.42 -16.81 4.54
CA GLN A 93 -48.91 -17.94 3.73
C GLN A 93 -50.38 -17.78 3.30
N TYR A 94 -51.20 -17.14 4.13
CA TYR A 94 -52.62 -16.93 3.88
C TYR A 94 -52.88 -15.78 2.92
N GLN A 95 -52.03 -14.77 2.91
CA GLN A 95 -52.15 -13.64 1.98
C GLN A 95 -51.71 -14.00 0.55
N ILE A 96 -50.93 -15.08 0.40
CA ILE A 96 -50.56 -15.66 -0.91
C ILE A 96 -51.77 -16.36 -1.56
N LEU A 97 -52.47 -17.22 -0.82
CA LEU A 97 -53.63 -17.98 -1.32
C LEU A 97 -54.93 -17.31 -0.86
N LYS A 98 -55.54 -16.50 -1.75
CA LYS A 98 -56.75 -15.73 -1.40
C LYS A 98 -58.02 -16.57 -1.44
N TYR A 99 -58.30 -17.18 -2.59
CA TYR A 99 -59.49 -18.00 -2.80
C TYR A 99 -59.22 -19.02 -3.91
N PRO A 100 -59.84 -20.22 -3.84
CA PRO A 100 -59.87 -21.13 -4.97
C PRO A 100 -60.73 -20.56 -6.09
N LEU A 101 -60.37 -20.85 -7.34
CA LEU A 101 -61.16 -20.44 -8.49
C LEU A 101 -62.26 -21.48 -8.75
N THR A 102 -63.53 -21.09 -8.57
CA THR A 102 -64.69 -22.01 -8.63
C THR A 102 -65.50 -21.88 -9.92
N THR A 103 -64.87 -21.51 -11.04
CA THR A 103 -65.54 -21.43 -12.34
C THR A 103 -65.64 -22.82 -12.99
N GLU A 104 -66.64 -23.06 -13.84
CA GLU A 104 -66.80 -24.36 -14.54
C GLU A 104 -65.53 -24.80 -15.28
N SER A 105 -64.84 -23.87 -15.95
CA SER A 105 -63.57 -24.13 -16.63
C SER A 105 -62.40 -24.43 -15.69
N ALA A 106 -62.44 -23.94 -14.44
CA ALA A 106 -61.42 -24.24 -13.44
C ALA A 106 -61.67 -25.61 -12.81
N MET A 107 -62.93 -25.98 -12.60
CA MET A 107 -63.34 -27.31 -12.13
C MET A 107 -63.00 -28.39 -13.18
N LYS A 108 -63.28 -28.15 -14.47
CA LYS A 108 -62.89 -29.06 -15.56
C LYS A 108 -61.39 -29.38 -15.57
N LYS A 109 -60.53 -28.40 -15.25
CA LYS A 109 -59.06 -28.59 -15.15
C LYS A 109 -58.61 -29.42 -13.94
N ILE A 110 -59.49 -29.65 -12.96
CA ILE A 110 -59.24 -30.53 -11.83
C ILE A 110 -59.67 -31.97 -12.18
N GLU A 111 -60.62 -32.11 -13.11
CA GLU A 111 -61.27 -33.37 -13.49
C GLU A 111 -60.62 -34.08 -14.68
N GLU A 112 -60.10 -33.33 -15.66
CA GLU A 112 -59.31 -33.84 -16.81
C GLU A 112 -57.82 -34.04 -16.47
#